data_AF-A0AAE8I684-F1
#
_entry.id   AF-A0AAE8I684-F1
#
_cell.length_a   1.000
_cell.length_b   1.000
_cell.length_c   1.000
_cell.angle_alpha   90.00
_cell.angle_beta   90.00
_cell.angle_gamma   90.00
#
_symmetry.space_group_name_H-M   'P 1'
#
loop_
_entity.id
_entity.type
_entity.pdbx_description
1 polymer ?
#
loop_
_entity_poly.entity_id
_entity_poly.type
_entity_poly.pdbx_seq_one_letter_code
_entity_poly.pdbx_strand_id
1 'polypeptide(L)'
;MQIMITRRFLPTIALILSGCAGAHEGYPSLAKRPVESAPMAEATAAPLPVPADDKLKAQISQLTSQAQSGGANFDKAYASADRAVNSAGRASVSSDAWVAAQVAISAAESARNDSVSALASLDTLFIERSNAVADGSEKGGVADIDAARASVLSMVDSQNDRIDALKNRLPQP
;
A
#
# COMPACT_ATOMS: atom_id res chain seq x y z
N MET A 1 5.80 -74.23 -5.99
CA MET A 1 4.70 -73.60 -5.24
C MET A 1 4.72 -72.07 -5.45
N GLN A 2 4.66 -71.60 -6.71
CA GLN A 2 4.72 -70.16 -7.06
C GLN A 2 3.74 -69.77 -8.19
N ILE A 3 3.27 -70.75 -8.99
CA ILE A 3 2.39 -70.50 -10.15
C ILE A 3 0.91 -70.38 -9.78
N MET A 4 0.49 -70.90 -8.61
CA MET A 4 -0.91 -70.89 -8.14
C MET A 4 -1.31 -69.58 -7.45
N ILE A 5 -0.35 -68.75 -7.04
CA ILE A 5 -0.61 -67.50 -6.29
C ILE A 5 -0.95 -66.38 -7.28
N THR A 6 -0.26 -66.27 -8.41
CA THR A 6 -0.45 -65.21 -9.42
C THR A 6 -1.82 -65.27 -10.11
N ARG A 7 -2.42 -66.45 -10.23
CA ARG A 7 -3.67 -66.66 -10.97
C ARG A 7 -4.94 -66.26 -10.18
N ARG A 8 -4.82 -66.09 -8.85
CA ARG A 8 -5.91 -65.61 -7.97
C ARG A 8 -5.89 -64.09 -7.73
N PHE A 9 -4.80 -63.40 -8.03
CA PHE A 9 -4.70 -61.94 -7.86
C PHE A 9 -5.30 -61.13 -9.03
N LEU A 10 -5.37 -61.70 -10.24
CA LEU A 10 -6.01 -61.04 -11.39
C LEU A 10 -7.49 -60.67 -11.20
N PRO A 11 -8.39 -61.54 -10.68
CA PRO A 11 -9.80 -61.17 -10.51
C PRO A 11 -9.99 -60.10 -9.44
N THR A 12 -9.12 -60.05 -8.41
CA THR A 12 -9.20 -59.05 -7.35
C THR A 12 -8.79 -57.67 -7.85
N ILE A 13 -7.76 -57.56 -8.70
CA ILE A 13 -7.37 -56.29 -9.33
C ILE A 13 -8.50 -55.77 -10.24
N ALA A 14 -9.16 -56.65 -11.00
CA ALA A 14 -10.28 -56.28 -11.87
C ALA A 14 -11.50 -55.72 -11.09
N LEU A 15 -11.74 -56.20 -9.87
CA LEU A 15 -12.82 -55.71 -9.00
C LEU A 15 -12.54 -54.34 -8.36
N ILE A 16 -11.27 -53.92 -8.24
CA ILE A 16 -10.91 -52.62 -7.63
C ILE A 16 -10.90 -51.51 -8.69
N LEU A 17 -10.72 -51.84 -9.98
CA LEU A 17 -10.73 -50.87 -11.08
C LEU A 17 -12.13 -50.39 -11.50
N SER A 18 -13.22 -51.06 -11.09
CA SER A 18 -14.59 -50.68 -11.45
C SER A 18 -15.18 -49.51 -10.64
N GLY A 19 -14.42 -48.95 -9.69
CA GLY A 19 -14.89 -47.86 -8.82
C GLY A 19 -14.76 -46.44 -9.39
N CYS A 20 -14.03 -46.22 -10.49
CA CYS A 20 -13.74 -44.86 -10.99
C CYS A 20 -14.70 -44.37 -12.10
N ALA A 21 -15.50 -45.27 -12.67
CA ALA A 21 -16.55 -44.96 -13.64
C ALA A 21 -17.89 -45.46 -13.12
N GLY A 22 -18.30 -44.96 -11.94
CA GLY A 22 -19.68 -45.14 -11.51
C GLY A 22 -20.59 -44.51 -12.55
N ALA A 23 -21.53 -45.28 -13.11
CA ALA A 23 -22.61 -44.75 -13.92
C ALA A 23 -23.50 -43.89 -13.01
N HIS A 24 -23.08 -42.64 -12.78
CA HIS A 24 -23.85 -41.70 -12.00
C HIS A 24 -24.97 -41.17 -12.90
N GLU A 25 -26.13 -41.84 -12.83
CA GLU A 25 -27.34 -41.33 -13.45
C GLU A 25 -27.80 -40.10 -12.64
N GLY A 26 -27.77 -38.93 -13.27
CA GLY A 26 -28.13 -37.66 -12.62
C GLY A 26 -27.11 -36.52 -12.74
N TYR A 27 -26.15 -36.59 -13.67
CA TYR A 27 -25.32 -35.43 -13.97
C TYR A 27 -26.20 -34.20 -14.29
N PRO A 28 -25.89 -33.02 -13.73
CA PRO A 28 -26.54 -31.79 -14.13
C PRO A 28 -26.36 -31.59 -15.64
N SER A 29 -27.40 -31.08 -16.29
CA SER A 29 -27.32 -30.76 -17.71
C SER A 29 -26.16 -29.81 -17.98
N LEU A 30 -25.31 -30.16 -18.95
CA LEU A 30 -24.31 -29.25 -19.54
C LEU A 30 -24.93 -28.30 -20.57
N ALA A 31 -26.25 -28.32 -20.73
CA ALA A 31 -26.92 -27.30 -21.52
C ALA A 31 -26.66 -25.93 -20.89
N LYS A 32 -26.43 -24.95 -21.78
CA LYS A 32 -26.25 -23.56 -21.41
C LYS A 32 -27.36 -23.12 -20.47
N ARG A 33 -27.02 -22.56 -19.30
CA ARG A 33 -28.02 -22.12 -18.32
C ARG A 33 -28.74 -20.89 -18.88
N PRO A 34 -30.05 -20.69 -18.59
CA PRO A 34 -30.77 -19.51 -19.06
C PRO A 34 -30.07 -18.17 -18.75
N VAL A 35 -29.41 -18.08 -17.58
CA VAL A 35 -28.63 -16.89 -17.17
C VAL A 35 -27.41 -16.60 -18.06
N GLU A 36 -26.82 -17.61 -18.68
CA GLU A 36 -25.65 -17.45 -19.56
C GLU A 36 -26.03 -16.93 -20.95
N SER A 37 -27.33 -16.92 -21.27
CA SER A 37 -27.89 -16.28 -22.46
C SER A 37 -28.60 -14.97 -22.13
N ALA A 38 -28.58 -14.54 -20.87
CA ALA A 38 -29.14 -13.25 -20.50
C ALA A 38 -28.35 -12.16 -21.25
N PRO A 39 -29.03 -11.19 -21.88
CA PRO A 39 -28.35 -10.04 -22.44
C PRO A 39 -27.58 -9.35 -21.32
N MET A 40 -26.25 -9.35 -21.42
CA MET A 40 -25.41 -8.53 -20.56
C MET A 40 -25.65 -7.08 -20.97
N ALA A 41 -26.18 -6.28 -20.06
CA ALA A 41 -26.23 -4.84 -20.26
C ALA A 41 -24.78 -4.35 -20.41
N GLU A 42 -24.50 -3.62 -21.49
CA GLU A 42 -23.28 -2.84 -21.61
C GLU A 42 -23.22 -1.90 -20.40
N ALA A 43 -22.16 -1.98 -19.60
CA ALA A 43 -21.99 -1.06 -18.49
C ALA A 43 -21.93 0.35 -19.07
N THR A 44 -22.80 1.25 -18.60
CA THR A 44 -22.70 2.66 -18.96
C THR A 44 -21.33 3.19 -18.55
N ALA A 45 -20.66 3.92 -19.46
CA ALA A 45 -19.38 4.53 -19.17
C ALA A 45 -19.43 5.30 -17.85
N ALA A 46 -18.40 5.13 -17.02
CA ALA A 46 -18.31 5.86 -15.76
C ALA A 46 -18.38 7.37 -16.03
N PRO A 47 -19.13 8.15 -15.23
CA PRO A 47 -19.12 9.60 -15.33
C PRO A 47 -17.69 10.14 -15.20
N LEU A 48 -17.38 11.21 -15.94
CA LEU A 48 -16.10 11.89 -15.81
C LEU A 48 -15.92 12.42 -14.38
N PRO A 49 -14.68 12.42 -13.84
CA PRO A 49 -14.41 13.01 -12.53
C PRO A 49 -14.85 14.47 -12.50
N VAL A 50 -15.66 14.83 -11.50
CA VAL A 50 -16.03 16.21 -11.24
C VAL A 50 -14.90 16.87 -10.44
N PRO A 51 -14.36 18.02 -10.86
CA PRO A 51 -13.25 18.68 -10.18
C PRO A 51 -13.68 19.28 -8.84
N ALA A 52 -12.70 19.52 -7.97
CA ALA A 52 -12.87 20.21 -6.71
C ALA A 52 -13.45 21.63 -6.89
N ASP A 53 -14.37 22.00 -5.98
CA ASP A 53 -14.81 23.38 -5.80
C ASP A 53 -13.72 24.24 -5.13
N ASP A 54 -13.94 25.55 -5.04
CA ASP A 54 -12.95 26.49 -4.51
C ASP A 54 -12.67 26.29 -3.00
N LYS A 55 -13.67 25.83 -2.24
CA LYS A 55 -13.51 25.54 -0.81
C LYS A 55 -12.59 24.33 -0.62
N LEU A 56 -12.82 23.26 -1.38
CA LEU A 56 -11.98 22.07 -1.33
C LEU A 56 -10.58 22.36 -1.85
N LYS A 57 -10.44 23.14 -2.93
CA LYS A 57 -9.12 23.59 -3.41
C LYS A 57 -8.34 24.35 -2.35
N ALA A 58 -8.99 25.22 -1.58
CA ALA A 58 -8.33 25.93 -0.49
C ALA A 58 -7.85 24.97 0.62
N GLN A 59 -8.66 23.96 0.98
CA GLN A 59 -8.26 22.93 1.95
C GLN A 59 -7.06 22.11 1.46
N ILE A 60 -7.10 21.65 0.20
CA ILE A 60 -5.99 20.92 -0.43
C ILE A 60 -4.72 21.79 -0.45
N SER A 61 -4.85 23.07 -0.84
CA SER A 61 -3.72 24.02 -0.89
C SER A 61 -3.11 24.27 0.48
N GLN A 62 -3.93 24.39 1.53
CA GLN A 62 -3.45 24.55 2.89
C GLN A 62 -2.64 23.34 3.37
N LEU A 63 -3.18 22.13 3.18
CA LEU A 63 -2.51 20.89 3.61
C LEU A 63 -1.23 20.63 2.81
N THR A 64 -1.25 20.85 1.49
CA THR A 64 -0.04 20.73 0.67
C THR A 64 1.03 21.76 1.04
N SER A 65 0.63 22.99 1.39
CA SER A 65 1.57 24.02 1.89
C SER A 65 2.16 23.67 3.25
N GLN A 66 1.37 23.06 4.15
CA GLN A 66 1.86 22.52 5.42
C GLN A 66 2.91 21.43 5.17
N ALA A 67 2.64 20.49 4.25
CA ALA A 67 3.59 19.46 3.88
C ALA A 67 4.90 20.02 3.32
N GLN A 68 4.82 21.01 2.42
CA GLN A 68 5.99 21.69 1.86
C GLN A 68 6.81 22.42 2.92
N SER A 69 6.15 23.07 3.88
CA SER A 69 6.80 23.74 5.01
C SER A 69 7.53 22.72 5.90
N GLY A 70 6.87 21.59 6.20
CA GLY A 70 7.49 20.45 6.89
C GLY A 70 8.70 19.89 6.15
N GLY A 71 8.60 19.74 4.82
CA GLY A 71 9.71 19.33 3.97
C GLY A 71 10.91 20.27 4.03
N ALA A 72 10.67 21.59 3.98
CA ALA A 72 11.73 22.58 4.11
C ALA A 72 12.40 22.56 5.50
N ASN A 73 11.64 22.29 6.56
CA ASN A 73 12.18 22.12 7.91
C ASN A 73 12.99 20.83 8.03
N PHE A 74 12.48 19.73 7.47
CA PHE A 74 13.19 18.47 7.36
C PHE A 74 14.53 18.62 6.63
N ASP A 75 14.57 19.31 5.49
CA ASP A 75 15.81 19.47 4.72
C ASP A 75 16.91 20.19 5.51
N LYS A 76 16.55 21.21 6.29
CA LYS A 76 17.47 21.91 7.20
C LYS A 76 18.00 20.99 8.30
N ALA A 77 17.11 20.21 8.92
CA ALA A 77 17.48 19.26 9.96
C ALA A 77 18.34 18.12 9.40
N TYR A 78 17.99 17.60 8.22
CA TYR A 78 18.73 16.57 7.51
C TYR A 78 20.17 17.01 7.21
N ALA A 79 20.38 18.24 6.72
CA ALA A 79 21.73 18.73 6.46
C ALA A 79 22.61 18.74 7.72
N SER A 80 22.01 19.02 8.89
CA SER A 80 22.72 18.94 10.17
C SER A 80 22.99 17.50 10.60
N ALA A 81 22.01 16.61 10.42
CA ALA A 81 22.16 15.19 10.70
C ALA A 81 23.22 14.52 9.82
N ASP A 82 23.24 14.82 8.53
CA ASP A 82 24.24 14.29 7.60
C ASP A 82 25.67 14.70 7.98
N ARG A 83 25.89 15.96 8.38
CA ARG A 83 27.19 16.41 8.89
C ARG A 83 27.61 15.66 10.15
N ALA A 84 26.69 15.47 11.10
CA ALA A 84 26.98 14.76 12.35
C ALA A 84 27.25 13.26 12.12
N VAL A 85 26.50 12.62 11.22
CA VAL A 85 26.75 11.22 10.83
C VAL A 85 28.11 11.07 10.13
N ASN A 86 28.46 12.00 9.25
CA ASN A 86 29.78 12.00 8.59
C ASN A 86 30.94 12.11 9.59
N SER A 87 30.83 12.97 10.61
CA SER A 87 31.88 13.08 11.63
C SER A 87 31.94 11.86 12.56
N ALA A 88 30.82 11.14 12.73
CA ALA A 88 30.73 9.94 13.56
C ALA A 88 31.13 8.63 12.86
N GLY A 89 31.43 8.63 11.56
CA GLY A 89 31.62 7.40 10.76
C GLY A 89 32.75 6.46 11.19
N ARG A 90 33.65 6.89 12.08
CA ARG A 90 34.70 6.05 12.71
C ARG A 90 34.63 6.04 14.23
N ALA A 91 33.63 6.69 14.80
CA ALA A 91 33.50 6.83 16.24
C ALA A 91 33.07 5.48 16.85
N SER A 92 33.51 5.20 18.08
CA SER A 92 32.99 4.04 18.81
C SER A 92 31.52 4.27 19.14
N VAL A 93 30.75 3.19 19.23
CA VAL A 93 29.40 3.23 19.80
C VAL A 93 29.46 3.92 21.16
N SER A 94 28.45 4.74 21.46
CA SER A 94 28.33 5.54 22.70
C SER A 94 29.37 6.65 22.91
N SER A 95 30.25 6.92 21.94
CA SER A 95 31.08 8.13 21.99
C SER A 95 30.25 9.40 21.81
N ASP A 96 30.77 10.55 22.24
CA ASP A 96 30.09 11.85 22.09
C ASP A 96 29.70 12.14 20.64
N ALA A 97 30.56 11.79 19.68
CA ALA A 97 30.28 11.96 18.25
C ALA A 97 29.11 11.07 17.79
N TRP A 98 29.06 9.82 18.26
CA TRP A 98 27.95 8.91 17.96
C TRP A 98 26.64 9.42 18.57
N VAL A 99 26.65 9.87 19.84
CA VAL A 99 25.46 10.42 20.51
C VAL A 99 24.97 11.68 19.80
N ALA A 100 25.88 12.59 19.43
CA ALA A 100 25.53 13.80 18.69
C ALA A 100 24.86 13.48 17.34
N ALA A 101 25.33 12.45 16.63
CA ALA A 101 24.71 12.00 15.38
C ALA A 101 23.30 11.44 15.60
N GLN A 102 23.09 10.61 16.64
CA GLN A 102 21.76 10.10 16.99
C GLN A 102 20.77 11.22 17.31
N VAL A 103 21.18 12.20 18.12
CA VAL A 103 20.35 13.38 18.44
C VAL A 103 19.99 14.16 17.19
N ALA A 104 20.94 14.35 16.27
CA ALA A 104 20.68 15.05 15.02
C ALA A 104 19.73 14.27 14.09
N ILE A 105 19.82 12.94 14.04
CA ILE A 105 18.84 12.09 13.34
C ILE A 105 17.46 12.25 13.96
N SER A 106 17.33 12.19 15.29
CA SER A 106 16.04 12.40 15.98
C SER A 106 15.44 13.79 15.73
N ALA A 107 16.29 14.81 15.57
CA ALA A 107 15.84 16.14 15.18
C ALA A 107 15.28 16.16 13.73
N ALA A 108 15.92 15.47 12.79
CA ALA A 108 15.39 15.30 11.44
C ALA A 108 14.09 14.50 11.44
N GLU A 109 14.00 13.44 12.23
CA GLU A 109 12.77 12.67 12.42
C GLU A 109 11.62 13.54 12.92
N SER A 110 11.88 14.40 13.91
CA SER A 110 10.88 15.30 14.48
C SER A 110 10.47 16.39 13.48
N ALA A 111 11.41 16.94 12.72
CA ALA A 111 11.15 17.97 11.73
C ALA A 111 10.23 17.51 10.59
N ARG A 112 10.15 16.20 10.33
CA ARG A 112 9.29 15.61 9.29
C ARG A 112 7.82 15.51 9.70
N ASN A 113 7.52 15.64 11.00
CA ASN A 113 6.18 15.40 11.55
C ASN A 113 5.09 16.27 10.91
N ASP A 114 5.40 17.51 10.52
CA ASP A 114 4.45 18.38 9.83
C ASP A 114 4.04 17.82 8.45
N SER A 115 4.98 17.21 7.73
CA SER A 115 4.72 16.53 6.44
C SER A 115 3.83 15.31 6.65
N VAL A 116 4.13 14.49 7.66
CA VAL A 116 3.36 13.29 8.01
C VAL A 116 1.95 13.65 8.47
N SER A 117 1.80 14.69 9.31
CA SER A 117 0.51 15.18 9.77
C SER A 117 -0.35 15.73 8.63
N ALA A 118 0.27 16.43 7.68
CA ALA A 118 -0.44 16.92 6.49
C ALA A 118 -0.93 15.76 5.62
N LEU A 119 -0.12 14.71 5.44
CA LEU A 119 -0.52 13.50 4.72
C LEU A 119 -1.74 12.82 5.38
N ALA A 120 -1.68 12.60 6.70
CA ALA A 120 -2.78 11.99 7.44
C ALA A 120 -4.08 12.82 7.37
N SER A 121 -3.94 14.16 7.33
CA SER A 121 -5.07 15.07 7.14
C SER A 121 -5.66 14.97 5.73
N LEU A 122 -4.81 14.83 4.70
CA LEU A 122 -5.26 14.58 3.32
C LEU A 122 -5.96 13.20 3.19
N ASP A 123 -5.49 12.17 3.89
CA ASP A 123 -6.14 10.86 3.94
C ASP A 123 -7.55 10.94 4.55
N THR A 124 -7.68 11.69 5.65
CA THR A 124 -8.99 11.93 6.28
C THR A 124 -9.91 12.69 5.35
N LEU A 125 -9.42 13.77 4.73
CA LEU A 125 -10.17 14.56 3.75
C LEU A 125 -10.63 13.71 2.55
N PHE A 126 -9.79 12.77 2.09
CA PHE A 126 -10.14 11.85 1.00
C PHE A 126 -11.27 10.91 1.39
N ILE A 127 -11.23 10.33 2.59
CA ILE A 127 -12.29 9.44 3.08
C ILE A 127 -13.61 10.22 3.24
N GLU A 128 -13.56 11.38 3.88
CA GLU A 128 -14.73 12.25 4.06
C GLU A 128 -15.34 12.64 2.72
N ARG A 129 -14.52 13.10 1.77
CA ARG A 129 -15.00 13.49 0.45
C ARG A 129 -15.54 12.31 -0.35
N SER A 130 -14.89 11.15 -0.27
CA SER A 130 -15.36 9.94 -0.96
C SER A 130 -16.74 9.50 -0.45
N ASN A 131 -16.95 9.55 0.86
CA ASN A 131 -18.26 9.25 1.46
C ASN A 131 -19.32 10.28 1.05
N ALA A 132 -18.98 11.57 1.07
CA ALA A 132 -19.89 12.63 0.68
C ALA A 132 -20.27 12.59 -0.82
N VAL A 133 -19.37 12.10 -1.68
CA VAL A 133 -19.69 11.85 -3.09
C VAL A 133 -20.58 10.61 -3.24
N ALA A 134 -20.32 9.56 -2.45
CA ALA A 134 -21.10 8.33 -2.50
C ALA A 134 -22.55 8.50 -1.99
N ASP A 135 -22.76 9.37 -0.99
CA ASP A 135 -24.10 9.69 -0.47
C ASP A 135 -24.82 10.82 -1.23
N GLY A 136 -24.11 11.48 -2.18
CA GLY A 136 -24.65 12.53 -3.03
C GLY A 136 -24.68 13.93 -2.41
N SER A 137 -24.11 14.13 -1.21
CA SER A 137 -24.00 15.45 -0.57
C SER A 137 -22.95 16.35 -1.23
N GLU A 138 -21.95 15.76 -1.89
CA GLU A 138 -20.90 16.46 -2.64
C GLU A 138 -20.81 15.93 -4.08
N LYS A 139 -20.36 16.77 -5.01
CA LYS A 139 -20.38 16.43 -6.45
C LYS A 139 -19.07 15.87 -7.00
N GLY A 140 -17.94 16.12 -6.35
CA GLY A 140 -16.62 15.83 -6.92
C GLY A 140 -15.44 16.17 -6.02
N GLY A 141 -14.24 16.17 -6.59
CA GLY A 141 -13.00 16.55 -5.93
C GLY A 141 -12.17 15.40 -5.34
N VAL A 142 -12.66 14.15 -5.44
CA VAL A 142 -11.93 12.97 -4.93
C VAL A 142 -10.58 12.80 -5.64
N ALA A 143 -10.56 12.96 -6.97
CA ALA A 143 -9.32 12.85 -7.76
C ALA A 143 -8.31 13.96 -7.44
N ASP A 144 -8.77 15.18 -7.15
CA ASP A 144 -7.90 16.29 -6.77
C ASP A 144 -7.23 16.05 -5.40
N ILE A 145 -7.97 15.52 -4.43
CA ILE A 145 -7.41 15.13 -3.13
C ILE A 145 -6.42 13.99 -3.31
N ASP A 146 -6.74 12.99 -4.13
CA ASP A 146 -5.87 11.84 -4.37
C ASP A 146 -4.53 12.24 -5.01
N ALA A 147 -4.57 13.16 -5.98
CA ALA A 147 -3.36 13.73 -6.57
C ALA A 147 -2.50 14.45 -5.52
N ALA A 148 -3.12 15.21 -4.61
CA ALA A 148 -2.40 15.86 -3.51
C ALA A 148 -1.81 14.84 -2.53
N ARG A 149 -2.54 13.78 -2.19
CA ARG A 149 -2.07 12.67 -1.36
C ARG A 149 -0.85 12.00 -1.96
N ALA A 150 -0.90 11.64 -3.24
CA ALA A 150 0.21 10.98 -3.93
C ALA A 150 1.48 11.86 -3.92
N SER A 151 1.33 13.16 -4.15
CA SER A 151 2.44 14.12 -4.10
C SER A 151 3.07 14.21 -2.70
N VAL A 152 2.25 14.36 -1.66
CA VAL A 152 2.74 14.45 -0.27
C VAL A 152 3.31 13.12 0.23
N LEU A 153 2.72 11.98 -0.15
CA LEU A 153 3.23 10.65 0.17
C LEU A 153 4.64 10.46 -0.39
N SER A 154 4.85 10.79 -1.68
CA SER A 154 6.19 10.70 -2.29
C SER A 154 7.23 11.55 -1.55
N MET A 155 6.84 12.72 -1.04
CA MET A 155 7.71 13.54 -0.20
C MET A 155 8.04 12.86 1.13
N VAL A 156 7.05 12.32 1.84
CA VAL A 156 7.23 11.64 3.12
C VAL A 156 8.08 10.37 2.96
N ASP A 157 7.86 9.59 1.90
CA ASP A 157 8.66 8.40 1.60
C ASP A 157 10.13 8.77 1.38
N SER A 158 10.40 9.83 0.60
CA SER A 158 11.77 10.33 0.41
C SER A 158 12.43 10.78 1.73
N GLN A 159 11.66 11.38 2.64
CA GLN A 159 12.16 11.76 3.97
C GLN A 159 12.53 10.52 4.80
N ASN A 160 11.70 9.48 4.76
CA ASN A 160 11.95 8.22 5.45
C ASN A 160 13.22 7.54 4.92
N ASP A 161 13.34 7.37 3.60
CA ASP A 161 14.51 6.76 2.96
C ASP A 161 15.81 7.48 3.33
N ARG A 162 15.76 8.82 3.36
CA ARG A 162 16.89 9.67 3.75
C ARG A 162 17.29 9.47 5.21
N ILE A 163 16.33 9.35 6.13
CA ILE A 163 16.61 9.04 7.55
C ILE A 163 17.22 7.65 7.68
N ASP A 164 16.68 6.65 6.99
CA ASP A 164 17.19 5.27 7.06
C ASP A 164 18.61 5.19 6.50
N ALA A 165 18.91 5.92 5.42
CA ALA A 165 20.26 6.05 4.90
C ALA A 165 21.26 6.65 5.92
N LEU A 166 20.83 7.62 6.75
CA LEU A 166 21.65 8.16 7.83
C LEU A 166 21.91 7.11 8.93
N LYS A 167 20.87 6.40 9.36
CA LYS A 167 20.98 5.36 10.40
C LYS A 167 21.92 4.23 9.97
N ASN A 168 21.85 3.81 8.71
CA ASN A 168 22.69 2.74 8.16
C ASN A 168 24.19 3.09 8.09
N ARG A 169 24.56 4.36 8.22
CA ARG A 169 25.96 4.82 8.23
C ARG A 169 26.56 4.89 9.63
N LEU A 170 25.76 4.77 10.69
CA LEU A 170 26.25 4.76 12.06
C LEU A 170 26.57 3.33 12.53
N PRO A 171 27.66 3.13 13.29
CA PRO A 171 27.93 1.87 13.99
C PRO A 171 26.74 1.47 14.86
N GLN A 172 26.31 0.22 14.71
CA GLN A 172 25.25 -0.39 15.50
C GLN A 172 25.81 -0.94 16.82
N PRO A 173 25.07 -0.86 17.94
CA PRO A 173 25.44 -1.48 19.21
C PRO A 173 25.52 -3.01 19.13
#